data_AF-A0A388Q3M4-F1
#
_entry.id   AF-A0A388Q3M4-F1
#
_cell.length_a   1.000
_cell.length_b   1.000
_cell.length_c   1.000
_cell.angle_alpha   90.00
_cell.angle_beta   90.00
_cell.angle_gamma   90.00
#
_symmetry.space_group_name_H-M   'P 1'
#
loop_
_entity.id
_entity.type
_entity.pdbx_description
1 polymer ?
#
loop_
_entity_poly.entity_id
_entity_poly.type
_entity_poly.pdbx_seq_one_letter_code
_entity_poly.pdbx_strand_id
1 'polypeptide(L)' 'MQDFKSIKEWASEDRPREKLLQKGADALSNAELLAILINTGTPSRSALDIAKDILAQSDQNLLEMGKLSFNDIKK' A
#
# COMPACT_ATOMS: atom_id res chain seq x y z
N MET A 1 12.36 10.29 -16.63
CA MET A 1 11.67 8.99 -16.51
C MET A 1 11.91 8.50 -15.10
N GLN A 2 10.87 8.38 -14.26
CA GLN A 2 11.05 7.74 -12.95
C GLN A 2 10.91 6.24 -13.18
N ASP A 3 11.99 5.49 -12.92
CA ASP A 3 12.00 4.03 -12.95
C ASP A 3 10.98 3.47 -11.95
N PHE A 4 9.85 3.01 -12.47
CA PHE A 4 8.83 2.32 -11.70
C PHE A 4 9.35 0.91 -11.37
N LYS A 5 9.93 0.75 -10.18
CA LYS A 5 10.26 -0.60 -9.68
C LYS A 5 8.99 -1.28 -9.21
N SER A 6 8.65 -2.39 -9.86
CA SER A 6 7.59 -3.26 -9.36
C SER A 6 7.98 -3.77 -7.97
N ILE A 7 7.01 -3.96 -7.07
CA ILE A 7 7.27 -4.56 -5.73
C ILE A 7 7.96 -5.93 -5.88
N LYS A 8 7.78 -6.62 -7.01
CA LYS A 8 8.46 -7.88 -7.35
C LYS A 8 9.98 -7.74 -7.50
N GLU A 9 10.49 -6.54 -7.74
CA GLU A 9 11.92 -6.26 -7.91
C GLU A 9 12.61 -5.88 -6.59
N TRP A 10 11.84 -5.74 -5.51
CA TRP A 10 12.40 -5.46 -4.20
C TRP A 10 13.08 -6.70 -3.63
N ALA A 11 14.01 -6.50 -2.68
CA ALA A 11 14.55 -7.59 -1.89
C ALA A 11 13.40 -8.34 -1.20
N SER A 12 13.49 -9.66 -1.10
CA SER A 12 12.41 -10.47 -0.54
C SER A 12 12.00 -10.01 0.86
N GLU A 13 12.94 -9.55 1.68
CA GLU A 13 12.66 -9.01 3.03
C GLU A 13 11.86 -7.69 3.05
N ASP A 14 11.91 -6.92 1.96
CA ASP A 14 11.18 -5.65 1.81
C ASP A 14 9.82 -5.85 1.15
N ARG A 15 9.57 -7.01 0.52
CA ARG A 15 8.28 -7.30 -0.09
C ARG A 15 7.24 -7.48 1.01
N PRO A 16 6.12 -6.71 1.01
CA PRO A 16 5.15 -6.73 2.10
C PRO A 16 4.64 -8.13 2.46
N ARG A 17 4.36 -8.97 1.45
CA ARG A 17 3.88 -10.35 1.67
C ARG A 17 4.90 -11.26 2.33
N GLU A 18 6.13 -11.21 1.85
CA GLU A 18 7.22 -12.02 2.39
C GLU A 18 7.59 -11.55 3.80
N LYS A 19 7.65 -10.23 4.00
CA LYS A 19 7.84 -9.59 5.30
C LYS A 19 6.74 -9.98 6.30
N LEU A 20 5.48 -10.03 5.87
CA LEU A 20 4.35 -10.52 6.67
C LEU A 20 4.53 -11.99 7.07
N LEU A 21 4.95 -12.86 6.14
CA LEU A 21 5.21 -14.27 6.42
C LEU A 21 6.37 -14.47 7.40
N GLN A 22 7.42 -13.65 7.31
CA GLN A 22 8.63 -13.81 8.13
C GLN A 22 8.54 -13.13 9.50
N LYS A 23 7.95 -11.94 9.58
CA LYS A 23 7.99 -11.06 10.76
C LYS A 23 6.62 -10.80 11.39
N GLY A 24 5.53 -11.25 10.76
CA GLY A 24 4.16 -11.01 11.23
C GLY A 24 3.66 -9.59 10.92
N ALA A 25 2.38 -9.33 11.20
CA ALA A 25 1.68 -8.10 10.80
C ALA A 25 2.24 -6.83 11.48
N ASP A 26 2.70 -6.94 12.73
CA ASP A 26 3.26 -5.82 13.50
C ASP A 26 4.54 -5.23 12.88
N ALA A 27 5.23 -5.97 12.02
CA ALA A 27 6.44 -5.49 11.34
C ALA A 27 6.12 -4.58 10.12
N LEU A 28 4.85 -4.48 9.71
CA LEU A 28 4.42 -3.74 8.54
C LEU A 28 3.78 -2.41 8.93
N SER A 29 4.02 -1.39 8.11
CA SER A 29 3.26 -0.15 8.19
C SER A 29 1.80 -0.36 7.73
N ASN A 30 0.90 0.53 8.16
CA ASN A 30 -0.49 0.56 7.68
C ASN A 30 -0.56 0.60 6.14
N ALA A 31 0.37 1.30 5.50
CA ALA A 31 0.47 1.36 4.04
C ALA A 31 0.84 0.00 3.43
N GLU A 32 1.79 -0.73 4.01
CA GLU A 32 2.17 -2.07 3.56
C GLU A 32 1.03 -3.09 3.76
N LEU A 33 0.33 -3.03 4.91
CA LEU A 33 -0.84 -3.87 5.17
C LEU A 33 -1.95 -3.59 4.13
N LEU A 34 -2.23 -2.32 3.88
CA LEU A 34 -3.22 -1.92 2.89
C LEU A 34 -2.79 -2.30 1.46
N ALA A 35 -1.50 -2.20 1.14
CA ALA A 35 -0.96 -2.63 -0.15
C ALA A 35 -1.13 -4.14 -0.38
N ILE A 36 -1.02 -4.96 0.67
CA ILE A 36 -1.28 -6.40 0.59
C ILE A 36 -2.75 -6.67 0.24
N LEU A 37 -3.68 -5.93 0.86
CA LEU A 37 -5.12 -6.02 0.61
C LEU A 37 -5.47 -5.56 -0.82
N ILE A 38 -4.89 -4.43 -1.26
CA ILE A 38 -5.08 -3.90 -2.62
C ILE A 38 -4.55 -4.89 -3.68
N ASN A 39 -3.54 -5.69 -3.35
CA ASN A 39 -2.98 -6.81 -4.14
C ASN A 39 -2.30 -6.40 -5.46
N THR A 40 -2.80 -5.38 -6.14
CA THR A 40 -2.37 -4.98 -7.48
C THR A 40 -2.17 -3.47 -7.58
N GLY A 41 -1.09 -3.08 -8.25
CA GLY A 41 -0.87 -1.68 -8.63
C GLY A 41 -1.51 -1.34 -9.97
N THR A 42 -1.28 -0.11 -10.44
CA THR A 42 -1.51 0.28 -11.83
C THR A 42 -0.18 0.18 -12.63
N PRO A 43 -0.21 0.33 -13.96
CA PRO A 43 1.03 0.35 -14.77
C PRO A 43 2.03 1.45 -14.37
N SER A 44 1.59 2.46 -13.64
CA SER A 44 2.36 3.64 -13.24
C SER A 44 2.56 3.79 -11.73
N ARG A 45 1.86 3.01 -10.90
CA ARG A 45 1.87 3.12 -9.42
C ARG A 45 1.78 1.75 -8.78
N SER A 46 2.56 1.51 -7.74
CA SER A 46 2.55 0.23 -7.04
C SER A 46 1.36 0.18 -6.09
N ALA A 47 0.99 -1.02 -5.64
CA ALA A 47 -0.03 -1.17 -4.60
C ALA A 47 0.33 -0.37 -3.33
N LEU A 48 1.63 -0.21 -3.04
CA LEU A 48 2.11 0.60 -1.94
C LEU A 48 1.93 2.11 -2.17
N ASP A 49 2.16 2.59 -3.39
CA ASP A 49 1.94 4.00 -3.72
C ASP A 49 0.45 4.35 -3.61
N ILE A 50 -0.42 3.46 -4.09
CA ILE A 50 -1.88 3.61 -3.97
C ILE A 50 -2.29 3.60 -2.49
N ALA A 51 -1.79 2.65 -1.71
CA ALA A 51 -2.06 2.58 -0.28
C ALA A 51 -1.64 3.86 0.47
N LYS A 52 -0.46 4.40 0.15
CA LYS A 52 0.04 5.66 0.72
C LYS A 52 -0.85 6.84 0.35
N ASP A 53 -1.29 6.94 -0.90
CA ASP A 53 -2.18 8.04 -1.33
C ASP A 53 -3.54 7.97 -0.61
N ILE A 54 -4.13 6.78 -0.48
CA ILE A 54 -5.38 6.58 0.27
C ILE A 54 -5.20 7.00 1.73
N LEU A 55 -4.15 6.54 2.41
CA LEU A 55 -3.89 6.91 3.80
C LEU A 55 -3.58 8.40 3.98
N ALA A 56 -2.94 9.04 3.01
CA ALA A 56 -2.69 10.48 3.05
C ALA A 56 -3.99 11.29 2.94
N GLN A 57 -4.97 10.82 2.17
CA GLN A 57 -6.29 11.45 2.08
C GLN A 57 -7.12 11.29 3.37
N SER A 58 -6.80 10.31 4.21
CA SER A 58 -7.49 10.03 5.47
C SER A 58 -6.70 10.47 6.72
N ASP A 59 -5.75 11.41 6.59
CA ASP A 59 -4.90 11.89 7.70
C ASP A 59 -4.22 10.76 8.49
N GLN A 60 -3.76 9.71 7.78
CA GLN A 60 -3.17 8.50 8.37
C GLN A 60 -4.12 7.73 9.32
N ASN A 61 -5.42 8.03 9.29
CA ASN A 61 -6.42 7.43 10.14
C ASN A 61 -7.26 6.39 9.39
N LEU A 62 -7.08 5.12 9.75
CA LEU A 62 -7.81 3.99 9.16
C LEU A 62 -9.32 4.06 9.40
N LEU A 63 -9.77 4.67 10.50
CA LEU A 63 -11.19 4.83 10.80
C LEU A 63 -11.83 5.87 9.87
N GLU A 64 -11.13 6.98 9.62
CA GLU A 64 -11.59 7.99 8.66
C GLU A 64 -11.53 7.46 7.23
N MET A 65 -10.53 6.63 6.91
CA MET A 65 -10.45 5.93 5.62
C MET A 65 -11.68 5.06 5.35
N GLY A 66 -12.16 4.32 6.35
CA GLY A 66 -13.36 3.49 6.21
C GLY A 66 -14.66 4.27 5.97
N LYS A 67 -14.66 5.59 6.20
CA LYS A 67 -15.81 6.47 5.93
C LYS A 67 -15.76 7.10 4.54
N LEU A 68 -14.61 7.05 3.87
CA LEU A 68 -14.47 7.60 2.52
C LEU A 68 -15.30 6.78 1.54
N SER A 69 -16.05 7.48 0.69
CA SER A 69 -16.74 6.88 -0.44
C SER A 69 -15.78 6.72 -1.62
N PHE A 70 -16.18 5.91 -2.60
CA PHE A 70 -15.43 5.78 -3.85
C PHE A 70 -15.15 7.13 -4.52
N ASN A 71 -16.08 8.09 -4.45
CA ASN A 71 -15.91 9.40 -5.06
C ASN A 71 -14.86 10.26 -4.36
N ASP A 72 -14.61 10.03 -3.06
CA ASP A 72 -13.61 10.78 -2.31
C ASP A 72 -12.19 10.34 -2.67
N ILE A 73 -12.03 9.06 -3.04
CA ILE A 73 -10.75 8.44 -3.38
C ILE A 73 -10.45 8.56 -4.89
N LYS A 74 -11.50 8.71 -5.71
CA LYS A 74 -11.39 8.82 -7.17
C LYS A 74 -10.85 10.20 -7.56
N LYS A 75 -9.55 10.26 -7.88
CA LYS A 75 -8.98 11.31 -8.71
C LYS A 75 -9.22 11.05 -10.20
#